data_AF-A0A7V9I5M3-F1
#
_entry.id   AF-A0A7V9I5M3-F1
#
_cell.length_a   1.000
_cell.length_b   1.000
_cell.length_c   1.000
_cell.angle_alpha   90.00
_cell.angle_beta   90.00
_cell.angle_gamma   90.00
#
_symmetry.space_group_name_H-M   'P 1'
#
loop_
_entity.id
_entity.type
_entity.pdbx_description
1 polymer ?
#
loop_
_entity_poly.entity_id
_entity_poly.type
_entity_poly.pdbx_seq_one_letter_code
_entity_poly.pdbx_strand_id
1 'polypeptide(L)'
;MTEAVPAGNYTTNLANYTITYSAGCTNAALAAGAAQLCTITNTRKGPRSQPFTPGYWKTHPREAQALLPVQLGAYVVDFKTQVTPIFSGMNCSSAKDLDMVGCLAGHLLAAKLNVKNGASNCINAIIEQADAFLVSIGYAGPGKPLARPLTAEDRAYAESLKNALDRYNNGLGC
;
A
#
# COMPACT_ATOMS: atom_id res chain seq x y z
N MET A 1 37.80 -24.74 -4.60
CA MET A 1 36.70 -24.28 -5.46
C MET A 1 35.96 -23.23 -4.66
N THR A 2 35.97 -21.98 -5.10
CA THR A 2 35.29 -20.88 -4.41
C THR A 2 33.82 -20.93 -4.81
N GLU A 3 32.98 -21.54 -3.98
CA GLU A 3 31.53 -21.49 -4.15
C GLU A 3 31.05 -20.11 -3.70
N ALA A 4 30.70 -19.25 -4.66
CA ALA A 4 30.03 -18.01 -4.36
C ALA A 4 28.65 -18.35 -3.77
N VAL A 5 28.37 -17.88 -2.55
CA VAL A 5 27.05 -18.03 -1.92
C VAL A 5 26.03 -17.35 -2.84
N PRO A 6 25.12 -18.08 -3.49
CA PRO A 6 24.19 -17.48 -4.44
C PRO A 6 23.21 -16.59 -3.69
N ALA A 7 23.08 -15.34 -4.15
CA ALA A 7 22.07 -14.43 -3.63
C ALA A 7 20.69 -14.85 -4.15
N GLY A 8 19.77 -15.18 -3.24
CA GLY A 8 18.37 -15.55 -3.56
C GLY A 8 18.11 -17.05 -3.54
N ASN A 9 16.84 -17.45 -3.49
CA ASN A 9 16.46 -18.87 -3.61
C ASN A 9 16.39 -19.26 -5.10
N TYR A 10 16.52 -20.55 -5.40
CA TYR A 10 16.46 -21.09 -6.78
C TYR A 10 15.11 -20.90 -7.49
N THR A 11 14.09 -20.39 -6.79
CA THR A 11 12.75 -20.15 -7.34
C THR A 11 12.48 -18.66 -7.63
N THR A 12 13.43 -17.77 -7.36
CA THR A 12 13.26 -16.32 -7.60
C THR A 12 14.01 -15.89 -8.86
N ASN A 13 13.33 -15.20 -9.79
CA ASN A 13 14.01 -14.60 -10.94
C ASN A 13 14.90 -13.43 -10.48
N LEU A 14 16.21 -13.67 -10.42
CA LEU A 14 17.24 -12.72 -9.97
C LEU A 14 17.35 -11.49 -10.86
N ALA A 15 16.87 -11.53 -12.11
CA ALA A 15 16.87 -10.35 -12.99
C ALA A 15 16.03 -9.19 -12.40
N ASN A 16 15.04 -9.50 -11.57
CA ASN A 16 14.18 -8.53 -10.90
C ASN A 16 14.82 -7.85 -9.68
N TYR A 17 16.08 -8.17 -9.37
CA TYR A 17 16.75 -7.70 -8.17
C TYR A 17 18.13 -7.11 -8.46
N THR A 18 18.52 -6.16 -7.63
CA THR A 18 19.88 -5.62 -7.51
C THR A 18 20.51 -6.28 -6.30
N ILE A 19 21.65 -6.91 -6.51
CA ILE A 19 22.40 -7.62 -5.46
C ILE A 19 23.63 -6.80 -5.12
N THR A 20 23.84 -6.52 -3.83
CA THR A 20 25.07 -5.94 -3.32
C THR A 20 25.65 -6.83 -2.22
N TYR A 21 26.98 -6.82 -2.12
CA TYR A 21 27.73 -7.58 -1.13
C TYR A 21 28.41 -6.59 -0.18
N SER A 22 28.51 -6.94 1.10
CA SER A 22 29.37 -6.20 2.02
C SER A 22 30.83 -6.22 1.55
N ALA A 23 31.59 -5.20 1.95
CA ALA A 23 33.00 -5.09 1.57
C ALA A 23 33.77 -6.39 1.92
N GLY A 24 34.65 -6.81 1.01
CA GLY A 24 35.44 -8.03 1.17
C GLY A 24 34.71 -9.34 0.88
N CYS A 25 33.42 -9.30 0.48
CA CYS A 25 32.62 -10.50 0.19
C CYS A 25 32.40 -10.79 -1.30
N THR A 26 32.86 -9.94 -2.20
CA THR A 26 32.93 -10.22 -3.62
C THR A 26 34.22 -10.99 -3.93
N ASN A 27 34.09 -12.27 -4.30
CA ASN A 27 35.21 -13.14 -4.68
C ASN A 27 36.28 -13.32 -3.58
N ALA A 28 35.87 -13.33 -2.31
CA ALA A 28 36.78 -13.50 -1.18
C ALA A 28 37.47 -14.87 -1.21
N ALA A 29 38.79 -14.90 -1.35
CA ALA A 29 39.56 -16.10 -1.05
C ALA A 29 39.68 -16.22 0.47
N LEU A 30 38.89 -17.10 1.07
CA LEU A 30 39.00 -17.44 2.49
C LEU A 30 40.24 -18.33 2.69
N ALA A 31 41.21 -17.83 3.46
CA ALA A 31 42.36 -18.62 3.89
C ALA A 31 41.90 -19.79 4.78
N ALA A 32 42.66 -20.89 4.77
CA ALA A 32 42.37 -22.05 5.61
C ALA A 32 42.37 -21.66 7.10
N GLY A 33 41.27 -21.95 7.80
CA GLY A 33 41.08 -21.61 9.22
C GLY A 33 40.54 -20.20 9.49
N ALA A 34 40.34 -19.37 8.46
CA ALA A 34 39.74 -18.05 8.60
C ALA A 34 38.20 -18.10 8.55
N ALA A 35 37.55 -17.15 9.22
CA ALA A 35 36.11 -16.93 9.13
C ALA A 35 35.82 -15.47 8.72
N GLN A 36 34.81 -15.27 7.87
CA GLN A 36 34.35 -13.94 7.44
C GLN A 36 32.83 -13.88 7.50
N LEU A 37 32.29 -12.78 8.02
CA LEU A 37 30.87 -12.50 7.97
C LEU A 37 30.55 -11.71 6.70
N CYS A 38 29.59 -12.18 5.91
CA CYS A 38 29.15 -11.52 4.69
C CYS A 38 27.67 -11.17 4.75
N THR A 39 27.34 -9.93 4.37
CA THR A 39 25.96 -9.49 4.16
C THR A 39 25.70 -9.41 2.66
N ILE A 40 24.71 -10.16 2.21
CA ILE A 40 24.19 -10.07 0.84
C ILE A 40 22.88 -9.29 0.92
N THR A 41 22.85 -8.11 0.31
CA THR A 41 21.61 -7.33 0.20
C THR A 41 21.00 -7.57 -1.16
N ASN A 42 19.76 -8.06 -1.16
CA ASN A 42 19.01 -8.34 -2.36
C ASN A 42 17.79 -7.39 -2.42
N THR A 43 17.87 -6.38 -3.28
CA THR A 43 16.86 -5.32 -3.39
C THR A 43 16.07 -5.47 -4.68
N ARG A 44 14.73 -5.54 -4.60
CA ARG A 44 13.90 -5.67 -5.81
C ARG A 44 13.92 -4.38 -6.63
N LYS A 45 14.09 -4.49 -7.95
CA LYS A 45 14.18 -3.35 -8.88
C LYS A 45 12.85 -2.60 -9.08
N GLY A 46 11.71 -3.20 -8.72
CA GLY A 46 10.39 -2.59 -8.92
C GLY A 46 9.27 -3.29 -8.16
N PRO A 47 8.01 -2.84 -8.34
CA PRO A 47 6.84 -3.39 -7.64
C PRO A 47 6.49 -4.82 -8.07
N ARG A 48 5.98 -5.64 -7.14
CA ARG A 48 5.62 -7.06 -7.29
C ARG A 48 4.34 -7.26 -8.09
N SER A 49 3.44 -6.30 -8.00
CA SER A 49 2.20 -6.29 -8.76
C SER A 49 1.96 -4.91 -9.33
N GLN A 50 1.05 -4.84 -10.30
CA GLN A 50 0.38 -3.58 -10.62
C GLN A 50 -0.65 -3.26 -9.52
N PRO A 51 -1.03 -1.98 -9.34
CA PRO A 51 -2.16 -1.64 -8.49
C PRO A 51 -3.47 -2.17 -9.11
N PHE A 52 -4.36 -2.64 -8.26
CA PHE A 52 -5.72 -3.05 -8.59
C PHE A 52 -6.73 -1.96 -8.23
N THR A 53 -7.81 -1.89 -9.00
CA THR A 53 -8.88 -0.91 -8.77
C THR A 53 -9.69 -1.24 -7.50
N PRO A 54 -10.43 -0.28 -6.92
CA PRO A 54 -11.36 -0.57 -5.83
C PRO A 54 -12.39 -1.66 -6.18
N GLY A 55 -12.81 -1.73 -7.46
CA GLY A 55 -13.75 -2.74 -7.96
C GLY A 55 -13.19 -4.17 -7.86
N TYR A 56 -11.89 -4.35 -8.11
CA TYR A 56 -11.22 -5.64 -7.91
C TYR A 56 -11.28 -6.07 -6.44
N TRP A 57 -10.85 -5.20 -5.53
CA TRP A 57 -10.84 -5.51 -4.10
C TRP A 57 -12.22 -5.79 -3.53
N LYS A 58 -13.26 -5.13 -4.06
CA LYS A 58 -14.67 -5.40 -3.72
C LYS A 58 -15.10 -6.84 -4.07
N THR A 59 -14.64 -7.37 -5.21
CA THR A 59 -15.00 -8.72 -5.67
C THR A 59 -14.01 -9.81 -5.25
N HIS A 60 -12.89 -9.43 -4.61
CA HIS A 60 -11.82 -10.32 -4.13
C HIS A 60 -11.59 -10.19 -2.61
N PRO A 61 -12.61 -10.46 -1.77
CA PRO A 61 -12.52 -10.25 -0.33
C PRO A 61 -11.59 -11.22 0.40
N ARG A 62 -11.25 -12.38 -0.19
CA ARG A 62 -10.30 -13.34 0.41
C ARG A 62 -8.88 -12.82 0.30
N GLU A 63 -8.54 -12.26 -0.84
CA GLU A 63 -7.28 -11.62 -1.16
C GLU A 63 -7.11 -10.37 -0.29
N ALA A 64 -8.17 -9.55 -0.17
CA ALA A 64 -8.17 -8.41 0.73
C ALA A 64 -7.91 -8.85 2.19
N GLN A 65 -8.60 -9.89 2.68
CA GLN A 65 -8.44 -10.40 4.05
C GLN A 65 -6.99 -10.81 4.37
N ALA A 66 -6.27 -11.38 3.40
CA ALA A 66 -4.87 -11.79 3.59
C ALA A 66 -3.90 -10.61 3.81
N LEU A 67 -4.34 -9.38 3.51
CA LEU A 67 -3.55 -8.15 3.63
C LEU A 67 -4.00 -7.28 4.82
N LEU A 68 -5.09 -7.66 5.50
CA LEU A 68 -5.55 -7.02 6.73
C LEU A 68 -4.66 -7.40 7.92
N PRO A 69 -4.58 -6.57 8.98
CA PRO A 69 -5.33 -5.33 9.19
C PRO A 69 -4.78 -4.13 8.41
N VAL A 70 -5.66 -3.18 8.10
CA VAL A 70 -5.34 -1.89 7.46
C VAL A 70 -6.09 -0.79 8.22
N GLN A 71 -5.43 0.32 8.55
CA GLN A 71 -6.08 1.48 9.15
C GLN A 71 -6.63 2.42 8.07
N LEU A 72 -7.67 3.19 8.38
CA LEU A 72 -8.19 4.31 7.58
C LEU A 72 -8.41 5.47 8.54
N GLY A 73 -7.39 6.31 8.72
CA GLY A 73 -7.29 7.19 9.89
C GLY A 73 -7.34 6.36 11.19
N ALA A 74 -8.28 6.69 12.08
CA ALA A 74 -8.47 5.96 13.34
C ALA A 74 -9.31 4.66 13.19
N TYR A 75 -9.99 4.46 12.06
CA TYR A 75 -10.82 3.29 11.83
C TYR A 75 -9.98 2.08 11.39
N VAL A 76 -10.02 0.98 12.15
CA VAL A 76 -9.28 -0.25 11.84
C VAL A 76 -10.16 -1.19 11.01
N VAL A 77 -9.64 -1.60 9.86
CA VAL A 77 -10.19 -2.65 8.99
C VAL A 77 -9.39 -3.92 9.24
N ASP A 78 -9.90 -4.83 10.06
CA ASP A 78 -9.26 -6.10 10.41
C ASP A 78 -9.97 -7.33 9.81
N PHE A 79 -11.20 -7.15 9.32
CA PHE A 79 -12.00 -8.23 8.78
C PHE A 79 -12.67 -7.89 7.45
N LYS A 80 -12.85 -8.91 6.60
CA LYS A 80 -13.50 -8.80 5.28
C LYS A 80 -14.92 -8.21 5.36
N THR A 81 -15.61 -8.37 6.49
CA THR A 81 -16.95 -7.82 6.71
C THR A 81 -16.96 -6.30 6.77
N GLN A 82 -15.82 -5.66 7.05
CA GLN A 82 -15.66 -4.21 7.02
C GLN A 82 -15.23 -3.70 5.63
N VAL A 83 -14.53 -4.53 4.86
CA VAL A 83 -14.05 -4.19 3.50
C VAL A 83 -15.21 -3.91 2.54
N THR A 84 -16.21 -4.79 2.49
CA THR A 84 -17.32 -4.66 1.54
C THR A 84 -18.16 -3.39 1.74
N PRO A 85 -18.55 -3.01 2.98
CA PRO A 85 -19.22 -1.74 3.23
C PRO A 85 -18.42 -0.51 2.81
N ILE A 86 -17.09 -0.51 2.98
CA ILE A 86 -16.22 0.61 2.57
C ILE A 86 -16.28 0.80 1.05
N PHE A 87 -16.06 -0.28 0.29
CA PHE A 87 -16.11 -0.19 -1.19
C PHE A 87 -17.53 0.03 -1.73
N SER A 88 -18.56 -0.41 -1.02
CA SER A 88 -19.94 -0.19 -1.43
C SER A 88 -20.42 1.23 -1.12
N GLY A 89 -19.82 1.89 -0.13
CA GLY A 89 -20.06 3.29 0.21
C GLY A 89 -19.30 4.31 -0.64
N MET A 90 -18.50 3.87 -1.63
CA MET A 90 -17.78 4.76 -2.53
C MET A 90 -18.73 5.42 -3.54
N ASN A 91 -19.37 6.51 -3.13
CA ASN A 91 -20.23 7.30 -4.00
C ASN A 91 -19.56 8.62 -4.42
N CYS A 92 -18.58 8.51 -5.31
CA CYS A 92 -17.68 9.59 -5.70
C CYS A 92 -18.35 10.75 -6.47
N SER A 93 -19.59 10.58 -6.93
CA SER A 93 -20.33 11.58 -7.72
C SER A 93 -21.33 12.41 -6.89
N SER A 94 -21.39 12.19 -5.58
CA SER A 94 -22.38 12.83 -4.71
C SER A 94 -21.91 14.15 -4.11
N ALA A 95 -22.84 15.09 -3.97
CA ALA A 95 -22.63 16.36 -3.27
C ALA A 95 -22.58 16.20 -1.73
N LYS A 96 -22.91 15.03 -1.15
CA LYS A 96 -22.95 14.85 0.30
C LYS A 96 -21.57 14.59 0.89
N ASP A 97 -21.31 15.18 2.06
CA ASP A 97 -20.05 15.03 2.78
C ASP A 97 -19.68 13.57 3.07
N LEU A 98 -20.63 12.80 3.59
CA LEU A 98 -20.42 11.38 3.89
C LEU A 98 -20.07 10.55 2.65
N ASP A 99 -20.61 10.91 1.49
CA ASP A 99 -20.35 10.20 0.25
C ASP A 99 -18.95 10.55 -0.31
N MET A 100 -18.53 11.83 -0.20
CA MET A 100 -17.17 12.26 -0.55
C MET A 100 -16.12 11.58 0.35
N VAL A 101 -16.36 11.56 1.66
CA VAL A 101 -15.48 10.87 2.61
C VAL A 101 -15.48 9.36 2.39
N GLY A 102 -16.65 8.76 2.08
CA GLY A 102 -16.76 7.35 1.70
C GLY A 102 -15.95 7.01 0.43
N CYS A 103 -16.00 7.88 -0.58
CA CYS A 103 -15.19 7.74 -1.78
C CYS A 103 -13.69 7.83 -1.48
N LEU A 104 -13.25 8.82 -0.69
CA LEU A 104 -11.85 8.91 -0.26
C LEU A 104 -11.41 7.66 0.51
N ALA A 105 -12.19 7.22 1.50
CA ALA A 105 -11.88 6.06 2.32
C ALA A 105 -11.74 4.77 1.50
N GLY A 106 -12.59 4.58 0.49
CA GLY A 106 -12.48 3.43 -0.40
C GLY A 106 -11.27 3.46 -1.32
N HIS A 107 -10.92 4.62 -1.89
CA HIS A 107 -9.67 4.75 -2.67
C HIS A 107 -8.42 4.57 -1.79
N LEU A 108 -8.46 5.07 -0.56
CA LEU A 108 -7.39 4.88 0.42
C LEU A 108 -7.23 3.40 0.78
N LEU A 109 -8.33 2.68 1.04
CA LEU A 109 -8.28 1.25 1.32
C LEU A 109 -7.68 0.48 0.15
N ALA A 110 -8.12 0.75 -1.08
CA ALA A 110 -7.56 0.12 -2.28
C ALA A 110 -6.06 0.39 -2.41
N ALA A 111 -5.62 1.64 -2.19
CA ALA A 111 -4.21 2.00 -2.31
C ALA A 111 -3.35 1.27 -1.27
N LYS A 112 -3.82 1.17 -0.03
CA LYS A 112 -3.12 0.43 1.03
C LYS A 112 -3.05 -1.07 0.76
N LEU A 113 -4.13 -1.66 0.26
CA LEU A 113 -4.13 -3.06 -0.16
C LEU A 113 -3.16 -3.29 -1.32
N ASN A 114 -3.12 -2.39 -2.31
CA ASN A 114 -2.17 -2.43 -3.41
C ASN A 114 -0.71 -2.39 -2.93
N VAL A 115 -0.36 -1.44 -2.07
CA VAL A 115 0.99 -1.33 -1.49
C VAL A 115 1.35 -2.62 -0.73
N LYS A 116 0.45 -3.15 0.09
CA LYS A 116 0.67 -4.41 0.81
C LYS A 116 0.80 -5.63 -0.12
N ASN A 117 0.05 -5.64 -1.21
CA ASN A 117 0.14 -6.63 -2.27
C ASN A 117 1.43 -6.48 -3.12
N GLY A 118 2.20 -5.42 -2.86
CA GLY A 118 3.50 -5.17 -3.46
C GLY A 118 3.46 -4.29 -4.70
N ALA A 119 2.40 -3.52 -4.94
CA ALA A 119 2.41 -2.43 -5.90
C ALA A 119 3.41 -1.32 -5.48
N SER A 120 3.57 -0.30 -6.33
CA SER A 120 4.53 0.78 -6.06
C SER A 120 4.19 1.53 -4.78
N ASN A 121 5.22 1.87 -3.99
CA ASN A 121 5.11 2.65 -2.75
C ASN A 121 5.16 4.17 -3.00
N CYS A 122 5.17 4.63 -4.26
CA CYS A 122 5.21 6.06 -4.57
C CYS A 122 4.04 6.86 -3.96
N ILE A 123 2.93 6.18 -3.65
CA ILE A 123 1.70 6.79 -3.15
C ILE A 123 1.72 7.02 -1.63
N ASN A 124 2.77 6.57 -0.91
CA ASN A 124 2.79 6.57 0.56
C ASN A 124 2.55 7.96 1.18
N ALA A 125 3.10 9.02 0.61
CA ALA A 125 2.87 10.38 1.13
C ALA A 125 1.38 10.80 1.04
N ILE A 126 0.68 10.39 -0.02
CA ILE A 126 -0.75 10.67 -0.18
C ILE A 126 -1.58 9.77 0.74
N ILE A 127 -1.16 8.51 0.94
CA ILE A 127 -1.78 7.61 1.92
C ILE A 127 -1.73 8.23 3.32
N GLU A 128 -0.57 8.72 3.75
CA GLU A 128 -0.37 9.35 5.06
C GLU A 128 -1.24 10.62 5.22
N GLN A 129 -1.30 11.45 4.18
CA GLN A 129 -2.16 12.64 4.16
C GLN A 129 -3.65 12.28 4.27
N ALA A 130 -4.09 11.26 3.54
CA ALA A 130 -5.47 10.81 3.59
C ALA A 130 -5.84 10.21 4.95
N ASP A 131 -4.93 9.46 5.59
CA ASP A 131 -5.14 9.01 6.98
C ASP A 131 -5.27 10.18 7.95
N ALA A 132 -4.34 11.13 7.89
CA ALA A 132 -4.35 12.30 8.77
C ALA A 132 -5.65 13.11 8.60
N PHE A 133 -6.12 13.25 7.36
CA PHE A 133 -7.39 13.88 7.06
C PHE A 133 -8.59 13.10 7.62
N LEU A 134 -8.64 11.77 7.47
CA LEU A 134 -9.72 10.96 8.05
C LEU A 134 -9.75 11.04 9.59
N VAL A 135 -8.59 11.15 10.24
CA VAL A 135 -8.52 11.42 11.69
C VAL A 135 -9.10 12.80 12.02
N SER A 136 -8.72 13.85 11.27
CA SER A 136 -9.09 15.24 11.60
C SER A 136 -10.60 15.51 11.49
N ILE A 137 -11.32 14.75 10.67
CA ILE A 137 -12.78 14.84 10.51
C ILE A 137 -13.54 13.79 11.34
N GLY A 138 -12.84 12.93 12.07
CA GLY A 138 -13.43 11.89 12.92
C GLY A 138 -14.14 10.79 12.13
N TYR A 139 -13.55 10.31 11.03
CA TYR A 139 -14.10 9.18 10.29
C TYR A 139 -14.12 7.91 11.15
N ALA A 140 -15.33 7.39 11.40
CA ALA A 140 -15.57 6.20 12.22
C ALA A 140 -16.03 4.97 11.43
N GLY A 141 -15.88 5.00 10.10
CA GLY A 141 -16.30 3.95 9.18
C GLY A 141 -17.52 4.32 8.31
N PRO A 142 -17.92 3.42 7.39
CA PRO A 142 -18.97 3.71 6.41
C PRO A 142 -20.32 4.06 7.04
N GLY A 143 -20.95 5.13 6.55
CA GLY A 143 -22.27 5.56 6.99
C GLY A 143 -22.34 6.10 8.42
N LYS A 144 -21.21 6.23 9.12
CA LYS A 144 -21.16 6.84 10.46
C LYS A 144 -21.04 8.36 10.34
N PRO A 145 -21.68 9.13 11.23
CA PRO A 145 -21.50 10.58 11.27
C PRO A 145 -20.03 10.95 11.46
N LEU A 146 -19.63 12.07 10.84
CA LEU A 146 -18.34 12.71 11.10
C LEU A 146 -18.38 13.45 12.44
N ALA A 147 -17.22 13.73 13.03
CA ALA A 147 -17.14 14.52 14.26
C ALA A 147 -17.56 15.99 14.04
N ARG A 148 -17.46 16.47 12.79
CA ARG A 148 -17.92 17.78 12.34
C ARG A 148 -18.29 17.76 10.85
N PRO A 149 -19.11 18.71 10.36
CA PRO A 149 -19.31 18.91 8.93
C PRO A 149 -18.00 19.27 8.20
N LEU A 150 -17.92 18.97 6.90
CA LEU A 150 -16.79 19.39 6.07
C LEU A 150 -16.93 20.88 5.75
N THR A 151 -15.81 21.61 5.82
CA THR A 151 -15.69 22.92 5.20
C THR A 151 -15.51 22.78 3.69
N ALA A 152 -15.62 23.87 2.95
CA ALA A 152 -15.34 23.86 1.51
C ALA A 152 -13.87 23.46 1.23
N GLU A 153 -12.96 23.92 2.08
CA GLU A 153 -11.53 23.60 2.05
C GLU A 153 -11.29 22.11 2.33
N ASP A 154 -11.93 21.54 3.36
CA ASP A 154 -11.83 20.11 3.65
C ASP A 154 -12.31 19.29 2.45
N ARG A 155 -13.40 19.71 1.81
CA ARG A 155 -13.98 19.01 0.67
C ARG A 155 -13.03 19.04 -0.53
N ALA A 156 -12.48 20.20 -0.86
CA ALA A 156 -11.51 20.33 -1.94
C ALA A 156 -10.24 19.51 -1.66
N TYR A 157 -9.78 19.47 -0.41
CA TYR A 157 -8.65 18.66 -0.02
C TYR A 157 -8.94 17.16 -0.12
N ALA A 158 -10.09 16.70 0.39
CA ALA A 158 -10.54 15.31 0.24
C ALA A 158 -10.62 14.87 -1.22
N GLU A 159 -11.14 15.73 -2.10
CA GLU A 159 -11.22 15.49 -3.53
C GLU A 159 -9.82 15.38 -4.17
N SER A 160 -8.89 16.27 -3.80
CA SER A 160 -7.51 16.20 -4.31
C SER A 160 -6.81 14.89 -3.94
N LEU A 161 -6.95 14.45 -2.68
CA LEU A 161 -6.40 13.19 -2.19
C LEU A 161 -7.06 12.00 -2.89
N LYS A 162 -8.39 12.02 -3.01
CA LYS A 162 -9.15 10.99 -3.71
C LYS A 162 -8.68 10.85 -5.15
N ASN A 163 -8.46 11.96 -5.87
CA ASN A 163 -8.06 11.93 -7.28
C ASN A 163 -6.64 11.38 -7.45
N ALA A 164 -5.70 11.71 -6.55
CA ALA A 164 -4.37 11.12 -6.54
C ALA A 164 -4.41 9.60 -6.28
N LEU A 165 -5.20 9.16 -5.29
CA LEU A 165 -5.38 7.74 -4.97
C LEU A 165 -6.08 6.99 -6.11
N ASP A 166 -7.07 7.60 -6.75
CA ASP A 166 -7.78 7.04 -7.90
C ASP A 166 -6.84 6.83 -9.09
N ARG A 167 -6.04 7.86 -9.43
CA ARG A 167 -5.00 7.77 -10.46
C ARG A 167 -4.05 6.60 -10.20
N TYR A 168 -3.55 6.48 -8.97
CA TYR A 168 -2.69 5.36 -8.55
C TYR A 168 -3.39 4.01 -8.70
N ASN A 169 -4.61 3.86 -8.18
CA ASN A 169 -5.36 2.60 -8.18
C ASN A 169 -5.74 2.12 -9.60
N ASN A 170 -5.78 3.02 -10.58
CA ASN A 170 -5.99 2.70 -12.00
C ASN A 170 -4.67 2.50 -12.78
N GLY A 171 -3.52 2.43 -12.09
CA GLY A 171 -2.23 2.19 -12.74
C GLY A 171 -1.68 3.38 -13.53
N LEU A 172 -2.23 4.58 -13.31
CA LEU A 172 -1.82 5.81 -14.02
C LEU A 172 -0.67 6.55 -13.32
N GLY A 173 -0.09 5.93 -12.29
CA GLY A 173 1.02 6.44 -11.50
C GLY A 173 0.60 7.26 -10.28
N CYS A 174 1.62 7.65 -9.53
CA CYS A 174 1.60 8.76 -8.59
C CYS A 174 2.11 10.00 -9.36
#